data_AF-A0A1G3R1F1-F1
#
_entry.id   AF-A0A1G3R1F1-F1
#
_cell.length_a   1.000
_cell.length_b   1.000
_cell.length_c   1.000
_cell.angle_alpha   90.00
_cell.angle_beta   90.00
_cell.angle_gamma   90.00
#
_symmetry.space_group_name_H-M   'P 1'
#
loop_
_entity.id
_entity.type
_entity.pdbx_description
1 polymer ?
#
loop_
_entity_poly.entity_id
_entity_poly.type
_entity_poly.pdbx_seq_one_letter_code
_entity_poly.pdbx_strand_id
1 'polypeptide(L)' 'DCTCPPEFPVCRCGGRRELALVTPKAVQPGDAERSRNPASRSARLRVAEKEAA' A
#
# COMPACT_ATOMS: atom_id res chain seq x y z
N ASP A 1 -7.02 -16.52 10.17
CA ASP A 1 -7.32 -17.69 9.33
C ASP A 1 -8.30 -17.27 8.24
N CYS A 2 -7.85 -17.27 6.98
CA CYS A 2 -8.65 -16.77 5.85
C CYS A 2 -9.22 -17.96 5.06
N THR A 3 -10.54 -17.99 4.86
CA THR A 3 -11.24 -19.06 4.15
C THR A 3 -11.72 -18.65 2.75
N CYS A 4 -11.43 -17.43 2.32
CA CYS A 4 -11.81 -16.97 0.97
C CYS A 4 -10.92 -17.64 -0.10
N PRO A 5 -11.50 -18.16 -1.20
CA PRO A 5 -10.73 -18.58 -2.36
C PRO A 5 -9.91 -17.41 -2.94
N PRO A 6 -8.71 -17.64 -3.46
CA PRO A 6 -7.81 -16.59 -3.95
C PRO A 6 -8.35 -15.83 -5.17
N GLU A 7 -9.26 -16.41 -5.94
CA GLU A 7 -9.92 -15.78 -7.08
C GLU A 7 -11.05 -14.81 -6.67
N PHE A 8 -11.40 -14.74 -5.39
CA PHE A 8 -12.49 -13.87 -4.96
C PHE A 8 -12.10 -12.39 -5.06
N PRO A 9 -12.95 -11.55 -5.69
CA PRO A 9 -12.62 -10.15 -5.92
C PRO A 9 -12.70 -9.28 -4.65
N VAL A 10 -13.43 -9.74 -3.63
CA VAL A 10 -13.65 -9.00 -2.38
C VAL A 10 -13.66 -9.99 -1.22
N CYS A 11 -12.99 -9.64 -0.12
CA CYS A 11 -13.00 -10.40 1.12
C CYS A 11 -14.43 -10.54 1.67
N ARG A 12 -14.86 -11.78 1.95
CA ARG A 12 -16.16 -12.08 2.58
C ARG A 12 -16.05 -12.94 3.85
N CYS A 13 -14.85 -13.37 4.25
CA CYS A 13 -14.63 -14.19 5.44
C CYS A 13 -14.75 -13.42 6.77
N GLY A 14 -14.89 -12.08 6.71
CA GLY A 14 -15.03 -11.24 7.91
C GLY A 14 -13.74 -11.09 8.73
N GLY A 15 -12.58 -11.47 8.17
CA GLY A 15 -11.29 -11.29 8.81
C GLY A 15 -11.02 -9.82 9.17
N ARG A 16 -10.38 -9.59 10.32
CA ARG A 16 -9.96 -8.25 10.73
C ARG A 16 -8.72 -7.82 9.95
N ARG A 17 -8.70 -6.55 9.55
CA ARG A 17 -7.51 -5.94 8.96
C ARG A 17 -6.49 -5.70 10.07
N GLU A 18 -5.28 -6.19 9.89
CA GLU A 18 -4.15 -5.95 10.81
C GLU A 18 -3.37 -4.68 10.44
N LEU A 19 -3.64 -4.13 9.25
CA LEU A 19 -2.94 -2.98 8.70
C LEU A 19 -3.94 -1.90 8.26
N ALA A 20 -3.69 -0.66 8.67
CA ALA A 20 -4.33 0.53 8.12
C ALA A 20 -3.46 1.12 7.01
N LEU A 21 -4.07 1.41 5.85
CA LEU A 21 -3.37 2.07 4.75
C LEU A 21 -3.26 3.57 5.02
N VAL A 22 -2.05 4.03 5.37
CA VAL A 22 -1.76 5.46 5.55
C VAL A 22 -1.73 6.17 4.19
N THR A 23 -1.14 5.53 3.17
CA THR A 23 -1.09 6.05 1.80
C THR A 23 -1.97 5.19 0.87
N PRO A 24 -3.25 5.56 0.63
CA PRO A 24 -4.13 4.77 -0.23
C PRO A 24 -3.68 4.76 -1.71
N LYS A 25 -2.99 5.82 -2.16
CA LYS A 25 -2.28 5.88 -3.44
C LYS A 25 -0.78 5.98 -3.17
N ALA A 26 0.03 5.44 -4.08
CA ALA A 26 1.48 5.53 -3.96
C ALA A 26 1.94 7.00 -4.03
N VAL A 27 2.78 7.39 -3.07
CA VAL A 27 3.43 8.70 -3.06
C VAL A 27 4.56 8.67 -4.08
N GLN A 28 4.63 9.72 -4.88
CA GLN A 28 5.64 9.87 -5.93
C GLN A 28 6.68 10.92 -5.53
N PRO A 29 7.90 10.83 -6.04
CA PRO A 29 8.87 11.91 -5.89
C PRO A 29 8.38 13.17 -6.60
N GLY A 30 8.70 14.32 -6.03
CA GLY A 30 8.43 15.63 -6.64
C GLY A 30 9.41 15.95 -7.77
N ASP A 31 9.11 16.99 -8.55
CA ASP A 31 9.90 17.32 -9.75
C ASP A 31 11.35 17.72 -9.41
N ALA A 32 11.56 18.46 -8.32
CA ALA A 32 12.89 18.85 -7.86
C ALA A 32 13.75 17.63 -7.45
N GLU A 33 13.13 16.58 -6.91
CA GLU A 33 13.82 15.33 -6.59
C GLU A 33 14.14 14.55 -7.85
N ARG A 34 13.19 14.43 -8.79
CA ARG A 34 13.41 13.76 -10.07
C ARG A 34 14.54 14.38 -10.89
N SER A 35 14.70 15.71 -10.84
CA SER A 35 15.78 16.42 -11.51
C SER A 35 17.15 16.17 -10.87
N ARG A 36 17.23 16.11 -9.53
CA ARG A 36 18.49 15.92 -8.79
C ARG A 36 18.88 14.44 -8.64
N ASN A 37 17.89 13.56 -8.65
CA ASN A 37 18.02 12.12 -8.53
C ASN A 37 17.16 11.42 -9.60
N PRO A 38 17.66 11.28 -10.84
CA PRO A 38 16.92 10.65 -11.94
C PRO A 38 16.47 9.20 -11.66
N ALA A 39 17.18 8.48 -10.78
CA ALA A 39 16.80 7.13 -10.37
C ALA A 39 15.50 7.11 -9.55
N SER A 40 15.14 8.21 -8.89
CA SER A 40 13.87 8.32 -8.14
C SER A 40 12.62 8.34 -9.04
N ARG A 41 12.74 8.68 -10.32
CA ARG A 41 11.62 8.84 -11.28
C ARG A 41 10.49 7.80 -11.18
N SER A 42 10.86 6.53 -10.96
CA SER A 42 9.93 5.39 -10.91
C SER A 42 9.59 4.95 -9.49
N ALA A 43 10.13 5.59 -8.45
CA ALA A 43 9.87 5.25 -7.06
C ALA A 43 8.39 5.45 -6.70
N ARG A 44 7.85 4.50 -5.93
CA ARG A 44 6.46 4.48 -5.46
C ARG A 44 6.47 4.14 -3.97
N LEU A 45 6.39 5.15 -3.12
CA LEU A 45 6.33 4.94 -1.67
C LEU A 45 4.91 4.54 -1.26
N ARG A 46 4.80 3.48 -0.45
CA ARG A 46 3.56 3.03 0.16
C ARG A 46 3.81 2.77 1.65
N VAL A 47 2.90 3.23 2.49
CA VAL A 47 2.96 3.11 3.94
C VAL A 47 1.67 2.48 4.44
N ALA A 48 1.83 1.51 5.33
CA ALA A 48 0.76 0.95 6.14
C ALA A 48 1.20 0.98 7.60
N GLU A 49 0.27 1.24 8.49
CA GLU A 49 0.46 1.18 9.92
C GLU A 49 -0.10 -0.14 10.44
N LYS A 50 0.57 -0.76 11.42
CA LYS A 50 0.02 -1.91 12.12
C LYS A 50 -1.03 -1.41 13.09
N GLU A 51 -2.29 -1.71 12.81
CA GLU A 51 -3.32 -1.58 13.82
C GLU A 51 -3.13 -2.73 14.80
N ALA A 52 -2.81 -2.41 16.04
CA ALA A 52 -2.76 -3.38 17.12
C ALA A 52 -4.18 -3.90 17.39
N ALA A 53 -4.58 -4.90 16.63
CA ALA A 53 -5.75 -5.73 16.92
C ALA A 53 -5.35 -6.89 17.83
#